data_AF-A0A2N0QJ87-F1
#
_entry.id   AF-A0A2N0QJ87-F1
#
_cell.length_a   1.000
_cell.length_b   1.000
_cell.length_c   1.000
_cell.angle_alpha   90.00
_cell.angle_beta   90.00
_cell.angle_gamma   90.00
#
_symmetry.space_group_name_H-M   'P 1'
#
loop_
_entity.id
_entity.type
_entity.pdbx_description
1 polymer ?
#
loop_
_entity_poly.entity_id
_entity_poly.type
_entity_poly.pdbx_seq_one_letter_code
_entity_poly.pdbx_strand_id
1 'polypeptide(L)'
;MAAIQDVMHTLAPLLAQLPNYDGQEPPDVYYQKLRNINEMARPLAVAGFNAAARCQVMINKMTGRFAPVPANDPYAGGNPAINTEPLFFNWLREKYREVMVGTNRGAIFSLVNERFSEVDTPDSYEKRIKPLVQAMANADAIPYLYSHVPDNLEIRIRIAAPVTVEAFLSELRNAWHESSNRRTQIPVAIQQQSKAALEKLADIA
;
A
#
# COMPACT_ATOMS: atom_id res chain seq x y z
N MET A 1 -37.16 0.46 31.66
CA MET A 1 -36.50 -0.57 30.83
C MET A 1 -35.91 0.14 29.63
N ALA A 2 -34.66 -0.15 29.27
CA ALA A 2 -34.07 0.42 28.06
C ALA A 2 -34.76 -0.16 26.81
N ALA A 3 -34.86 0.65 25.77
CA ALA A 3 -35.44 0.32 24.48
C ALA A 3 -34.37 0.31 23.38
N ILE A 4 -34.75 -0.13 22.18
CA ILE A 4 -33.83 -0.13 21.03
C ILE A 4 -33.35 1.29 20.67
N GLN A 5 -34.17 2.31 20.98
CA GLN A 5 -33.81 3.71 20.79
C GLN A 5 -32.59 4.10 21.65
N ASP A 6 -32.48 3.59 22.87
CA ASP A 6 -31.35 3.86 23.77
C ASP A 6 -30.05 3.22 23.26
N VAL A 7 -30.16 2.03 22.66
CA VAL A 7 -29.05 1.38 21.95
C VAL A 7 -28.59 2.26 20.80
N MET A 8 -29.51 2.73 19.96
CA MET A 8 -29.16 3.59 18.81
C MET A 8 -28.54 4.91 19.26
N HIS A 9 -29.06 5.55 20.31
CA HIS A 9 -28.45 6.75 20.88
C HIS A 9 -27.03 6.52 21.41
N THR A 10 -26.75 5.32 21.93
CA THR A 10 -25.41 4.94 22.40
C THR A 10 -24.45 4.68 21.22
N LEU A 11 -24.89 3.95 20.19
CA LEU A 11 -24.01 3.50 19.11
C LEU A 11 -23.81 4.54 18.01
N ALA A 12 -24.83 5.32 17.67
CA ALA A 12 -24.81 6.25 16.53
C ALA A 12 -23.60 7.20 16.52
N PRO A 13 -23.24 7.92 17.61
CA PRO A 13 -22.09 8.81 17.58
C PRO A 13 -20.77 8.06 17.36
N LEU A 14 -20.63 6.85 17.93
CA LEU A 14 -19.42 6.03 17.77
C LEU A 14 -19.28 5.50 16.34
N LEU A 15 -20.39 5.04 15.74
CA LEU A 15 -20.44 4.54 14.37
C LEU A 15 -20.22 5.64 13.33
N ALA A 16 -20.61 6.87 13.63
CA ALA A 16 -20.37 8.04 12.78
C ALA A 16 -18.89 8.44 12.77
N GLN A 17 -18.19 8.29 13.90
CA GLN A 17 -16.75 8.58 14.00
C GLN A 17 -15.88 7.53 13.32
N LEU A 18 -16.33 6.26 13.27
CA LEU A 18 -15.63 5.20 12.57
C LEU A 18 -15.85 5.33 11.05
N PRO A 19 -14.81 5.48 10.22
CA PRO A 19 -14.99 5.50 8.76
C PRO A 19 -15.61 4.21 8.22
N ASN A 20 -16.34 4.27 7.10
CA ASN A 20 -16.82 3.06 6.41
C ASN A 20 -15.63 2.23 5.91
N TYR A 21 -15.80 0.91 5.87
CA TYR A 21 -14.75 -0.03 5.51
C TYR A 21 -14.72 -0.33 4.02
N ASP A 22 -13.64 0.05 3.36
CA ASP A 22 -13.35 -0.24 1.96
C ASP A 22 -12.08 -1.11 1.80
N GLY A 23 -11.53 -1.62 2.90
CA GLY A 23 -10.29 -2.40 2.94
C GLY A 23 -9.06 -1.60 3.37
N GLN A 24 -9.26 -0.41 3.96
CA GLN A 24 -8.19 0.48 4.40
C GLN A 24 -7.27 -0.09 5.51
N GLU A 25 -7.69 -1.13 6.23
CA GLU A 25 -6.89 -1.78 7.27
C GLU A 25 -7.23 -3.27 7.39
N PRO A 26 -6.39 -4.11 8.05
CA PRO A 26 -6.67 -5.53 8.19
C PRO A 26 -8.00 -5.82 8.92
N PRO A 27 -8.73 -6.88 8.53
CA PRO A 27 -10.01 -7.26 9.12
C PRO A 27 -9.99 -7.37 10.65
N ASP A 28 -8.94 -7.97 11.24
CA ASP A 28 -8.81 -8.13 12.69
C ASP A 28 -8.86 -6.79 13.42
N VAL A 29 -8.23 -5.75 12.86
CA VAL A 29 -8.17 -4.41 13.48
C VAL A 29 -9.53 -3.72 13.39
N TYR A 30 -10.12 -3.66 12.19
CA TYR A 30 -11.41 -2.99 11.98
C TYR A 30 -12.55 -3.71 12.73
N TYR A 31 -12.56 -5.04 12.71
CA TYR A 31 -13.53 -5.87 13.42
C TYR A 31 -13.52 -5.60 14.93
N GLN A 32 -12.35 -5.49 15.55
CA GLN A 32 -12.27 -5.18 16.99
C GLN A 32 -12.86 -3.81 17.33
N LYS A 33 -12.66 -2.79 16.48
CA LYS A 33 -13.29 -1.47 16.66
C LYS A 33 -14.80 -1.58 16.65
N LEU A 34 -15.38 -2.29 15.68
CA LEU A 34 -16.82 -2.53 15.59
C LEU A 34 -17.35 -3.33 16.80
N ARG A 35 -16.61 -4.35 17.21
CA ARG A 35 -16.99 -5.19 18.36
C ARG A 35 -17.04 -4.36 19.64
N ASN A 36 -16.02 -3.52 19.87
CA ASN A 36 -15.99 -2.61 21.02
C ASN A 36 -17.19 -1.66 21.01
N ILE A 37 -17.57 -1.13 19.85
CA ILE A 37 -18.78 -0.29 19.72
C ILE A 37 -20.03 -1.08 20.13
N ASN A 38 -20.22 -2.30 19.63
CA ASN A 38 -21.36 -3.13 20.03
C ASN A 38 -21.36 -3.45 21.54
N GLU A 39 -20.19 -3.67 22.15
CA GLU A 39 -20.07 -3.93 23.59
C GLU A 39 -20.53 -2.74 24.46
N MET A 40 -20.41 -1.50 23.98
CA MET A 40 -20.87 -0.30 24.70
C MET A 40 -22.37 -0.31 25.00
N ALA A 41 -23.19 -0.96 24.16
CA ALA A 41 -24.63 -1.05 24.36
C ALA A 41 -25.09 -2.33 25.08
N ARG A 42 -24.20 -3.28 25.39
CA ARG A 42 -24.57 -4.53 26.09
C ARG A 42 -25.15 -4.33 27.49
N PRO A 43 -24.64 -3.39 28.32
CA PRO A 43 -25.20 -3.16 29.65
C PRO A 43 -26.68 -2.73 29.65
N LEU A 44 -27.20 -2.23 28.53
CA LEU A 44 -28.61 -1.84 28.39
C LEU A 44 -29.56 -3.06 28.38
N ALA A 45 -29.03 -4.27 28.16
CA ALA A 45 -29.78 -5.53 28.20
C ALA A 45 -31.06 -5.57 27.33
N VAL A 46 -31.05 -4.86 26.20
CA VAL A 46 -32.19 -4.80 25.27
C VAL A 46 -32.26 -6.08 24.45
N ALA A 47 -33.34 -6.85 24.60
CA ALA A 47 -33.52 -8.13 23.89
C ALA A 47 -33.47 -8.01 22.36
N GLY A 48 -33.94 -6.88 21.81
CA GLY A 48 -33.86 -6.58 20.37
C GLY A 48 -32.44 -6.37 19.84
N PHE A 49 -31.48 -6.02 20.70
CA PHE A 49 -30.07 -5.91 20.33
C PHE A 49 -29.35 -7.27 20.43
N ASN A 50 -29.94 -8.26 19.76
CA ASN A 50 -29.46 -9.63 19.70
C ASN A 50 -28.28 -9.82 18.73
N ALA A 51 -27.80 -11.04 18.55
CA ALA A 51 -26.63 -11.33 17.71
C ALA A 51 -26.80 -10.89 16.24
N ALA A 52 -28.01 -11.02 15.69
CA ALA A 52 -28.32 -10.60 14.32
C ALA A 52 -28.29 -9.07 14.19
N ALA A 53 -28.89 -8.35 15.13
CA ALA A 53 -28.85 -6.88 15.14
C ALA A 53 -27.40 -6.35 15.25
N ARG A 54 -26.58 -6.97 16.10
CA ARG A 54 -25.15 -6.64 16.24
C ARG A 54 -24.35 -6.92 14.97
N CYS A 55 -24.62 -8.04 14.33
CA CYS A 55 -24.03 -8.38 13.03
C CYS A 55 -24.43 -7.35 11.97
N GLN A 56 -25.69 -6.92 11.94
CA GLN A 56 -26.17 -5.93 10.97
C GLN A 56 -25.49 -4.57 11.13
N VAL A 57 -25.20 -4.15 12.38
CA VAL A 57 -24.41 -2.93 12.64
C VAL A 57 -23.05 -3.01 11.96
N MET A 58 -22.37 -4.17 12.05
CA MET A 58 -21.07 -4.40 11.40
C MET A 58 -21.19 -4.41 9.88
N ILE A 59 -22.20 -5.09 9.33
CA ILE A 59 -22.48 -5.17 7.88
C ILE A 59 -22.70 -3.78 7.29
N ASN A 60 -23.46 -2.92 7.96
CA ASN A 60 -23.80 -1.57 7.48
C ASN A 60 -22.58 -0.64 7.36
N LYS A 61 -21.43 -1.03 7.90
CA LYS A 61 -20.18 -0.27 7.77
C LYS A 61 -19.36 -0.68 6.56
N MET A 62 -19.72 -1.76 5.86
CA MET A 62 -19.01 -2.19 4.65
C MET A 62 -19.38 -1.31 3.45
N THR A 63 -18.39 -0.98 2.62
CA THR A 63 -18.59 -0.22 1.38
C THR A 63 -17.65 -0.72 0.28
N GLY A 64 -17.78 -0.14 -0.93
CA GLY A 64 -16.93 -0.45 -2.07
C GLY A 64 -16.95 -1.94 -2.41
N ARG A 65 -15.77 -2.58 -2.48
CA ARG A 65 -15.62 -4.01 -2.84
C ARG A 65 -16.03 -4.99 -1.73
N PHE A 66 -16.35 -4.46 -0.55
CA PHE A 66 -16.86 -5.20 0.59
C PHE A 66 -18.38 -5.07 0.72
N ALA A 67 -19.05 -4.37 -0.19
CA ALA A 67 -20.50 -4.27 -0.25
C ALA A 67 -21.04 -4.71 -1.64
N PRO A 68 -22.23 -5.32 -1.71
CA PRO A 68 -23.03 -5.78 -0.59
C PRO A 68 -22.40 -6.99 0.13
N VAL A 69 -22.63 -7.11 1.43
CA VAL A 69 -22.32 -8.34 2.18
C VAL A 69 -23.35 -9.39 1.79
N PRO A 70 -22.96 -10.61 1.38
CA PRO A 70 -23.90 -11.66 1.01
C PRO A 70 -24.68 -12.16 2.24
N ALA A 71 -25.89 -12.68 2.01
CA ALA A 71 -26.71 -13.24 3.09
C ALA A 71 -26.09 -14.50 3.73
N ASN A 72 -25.36 -15.28 2.92
CA ASN A 72 -24.69 -16.51 3.31
C ASN A 72 -23.20 -16.41 2.99
N ASP A 73 -22.35 -16.97 3.85
CA ASP A 73 -20.90 -16.95 3.67
C ASP A 73 -20.50 -17.94 2.56
N PRO A 74 -20.03 -17.46 1.38
CA PRO A 74 -19.65 -18.34 0.28
C PRO A 74 -18.30 -19.04 0.52
N TYR A 75 -17.51 -18.61 1.52
CA TYR A 75 -16.19 -19.17 1.81
C TYR A 75 -16.24 -20.28 2.85
N ALA A 76 -17.34 -20.39 3.59
CA ALA A 76 -17.53 -21.40 4.62
C ALA A 76 -18.36 -22.59 4.11
N GLY A 77 -17.93 -23.80 4.45
CA GLY A 77 -18.66 -25.03 4.11
C GLY A 77 -20.10 -24.99 4.64
N GLY A 78 -21.07 -25.32 3.77
CA GLY A 78 -22.49 -25.30 4.11
C GLY A 78 -23.16 -23.91 3.99
N ASN A 79 -22.44 -22.89 3.53
CA ASN A 79 -22.95 -21.54 3.26
C ASN A 79 -23.81 -20.99 4.42
N PRO A 80 -23.27 -20.90 5.66
CA PRO A 80 -24.02 -20.44 6.81
C PRO A 80 -24.48 -18.98 6.63
N ALA A 81 -25.63 -18.63 7.21
CA ALA A 81 -26.14 -17.27 7.17
C ALA A 81 -25.22 -16.32 7.96
N ILE A 82 -24.85 -15.17 7.40
CA ILE A 82 -24.02 -14.16 8.06
C ILE A 82 -24.89 -13.33 9.01
N ASN A 83 -25.26 -13.92 10.14
CA ASN A 83 -26.17 -13.33 11.13
C ASN A 83 -25.57 -13.26 12.55
N THR A 84 -24.27 -13.52 12.68
CA THR A 84 -23.53 -13.35 13.93
C THR A 84 -22.18 -12.70 13.67
N GLU A 85 -21.66 -11.97 14.65
CA GLU A 85 -20.37 -11.28 14.54
C GLU A 85 -19.20 -12.21 14.13
N PRO A 86 -19.08 -13.45 14.65
CA PRO A 86 -18.01 -14.35 14.23
C PRO A 86 -18.13 -14.81 12.76
N LEU A 87 -19.36 -15.05 12.27
CA LEU A 87 -19.58 -15.44 10.87
C LEU A 87 -19.28 -14.27 9.93
N PHE A 88 -19.69 -13.05 10.30
CA PHE A 88 -19.31 -11.84 9.58
C PHE A 88 -17.79 -11.66 9.54
N PHE A 89 -17.10 -11.89 10.66
CA PHE A 89 -15.66 -11.77 10.72
C PHE A 89 -14.92 -12.79 9.85
N ASN A 90 -15.40 -14.04 9.82
CA ASN A 90 -14.86 -15.08 8.92
C ASN A 90 -14.96 -14.65 7.47
N TRP A 91 -16.17 -14.24 7.04
CA TRP A 91 -16.40 -13.74 5.70
C TRP A 91 -15.50 -12.53 5.38
N LEU A 92 -15.39 -11.55 6.29
CA LEU A 92 -14.59 -10.35 6.07
C LEU A 92 -13.12 -10.68 5.86
N ARG A 93 -12.57 -11.64 6.61
CA ARG A 93 -11.18 -12.10 6.45
C ARG A 93 -10.93 -12.70 5.09
N GLU A 94 -11.79 -13.61 4.65
CA GLU A 94 -11.62 -14.26 3.34
C GLU A 94 -11.89 -13.29 2.19
N LYS A 95 -12.92 -12.43 2.30
CA LYS A 95 -13.19 -11.40 1.30
C LYS A 95 -12.02 -10.42 1.17
N TYR A 96 -11.42 -10.02 2.29
CA TYR A 96 -10.26 -9.14 2.29
C TYR A 96 -9.06 -9.80 1.61
N ARG A 97 -8.79 -11.08 1.89
CA ARG A 97 -7.75 -11.82 1.19
C ARG A 97 -8.00 -11.89 -0.31
N GLU A 98 -9.22 -12.19 -0.75
CA GLU A 98 -9.57 -12.22 -2.18
C GLU A 98 -9.32 -10.86 -2.85
N VAL A 99 -9.84 -9.78 -2.24
CA VAL A 99 -9.68 -8.42 -2.78
C VAL A 99 -8.21 -8.01 -2.81
N MET A 100 -7.45 -8.30 -1.76
CA MET A 100 -6.03 -7.99 -1.70
C MET A 100 -5.21 -8.87 -2.64
N VAL A 101 -5.53 -10.14 -2.84
CA VAL A 101 -4.86 -11.01 -3.83
C VAL A 101 -5.09 -10.47 -5.25
N GLY A 102 -6.30 -10.03 -5.59
CA GLY A 102 -6.59 -9.40 -6.87
C GLY A 102 -5.78 -8.12 -7.09
N THR A 103 -5.73 -7.26 -6.07
CA THR A 103 -4.90 -6.04 -6.07
C THR A 103 -3.41 -6.37 -6.21
N ASN A 104 -2.91 -7.37 -5.47
CA ASN A 104 -1.51 -7.79 -5.53
C ASN A 104 -1.13 -8.36 -6.90
N ARG A 105 -2.01 -9.15 -7.53
CA ARG A 105 -1.78 -9.65 -8.90
C ARG A 105 -1.68 -8.51 -9.92
N GLY A 106 -2.59 -7.54 -9.82
CA GLY A 106 -2.52 -6.33 -10.66
C GLY A 106 -1.24 -5.53 -10.40
N ALA A 107 -0.89 -5.35 -9.13
CA ALA A 107 0.33 -4.66 -8.72
C ALA A 107 1.60 -5.35 -9.23
N ILE A 108 1.69 -6.69 -9.15
CA ILE A 108 2.81 -7.47 -9.70
C ILE A 108 2.88 -7.32 -11.22
N PHE A 109 1.75 -7.40 -11.93
CA PHE A 109 1.75 -7.21 -13.38
C PHE A 109 2.24 -5.80 -13.77
N SER A 110 1.77 -4.77 -13.07
CA SER A 110 2.27 -3.40 -13.25
C SER A 110 3.75 -3.28 -12.89
N LEU A 111 4.19 -3.91 -11.80
CA LEU A 111 5.57 -3.89 -11.34
C LEU A 111 6.51 -4.47 -12.41
N VAL A 112 6.23 -5.67 -12.92
CA VAL A 112 7.07 -6.36 -13.91
C VAL A 112 7.22 -5.55 -15.21
N ASN A 113 6.23 -4.73 -15.55
CA ASN A 113 6.25 -3.88 -16.75
C ASN A 113 6.78 -2.46 -16.50
N GLU A 114 7.01 -2.07 -15.25
CA GLU A 114 7.53 -0.75 -14.88
C GLU A 114 9.02 -0.65 -15.21
N ARG A 115 9.49 0.53 -15.60
CA ARG A 115 10.91 0.81 -15.87
C ARG A 115 11.29 2.19 -15.37
N PHE A 116 12.55 2.34 -14.98
CA PHE A 116 13.16 3.65 -14.74
C PHE A 116 13.57 4.25 -16.08
N SER A 117 12.88 5.28 -16.54
CA SER A 117 13.14 5.92 -17.84
C SER A 117 14.27 6.95 -17.78
N GLU A 118 14.83 7.31 -18.93
CA GLU A 118 15.86 8.36 -19.02
C GLU A 118 15.35 9.75 -18.61
N VAL A 119 14.04 9.98 -18.72
CA VAL A 119 13.38 11.23 -18.32
C VAL A 119 12.87 11.21 -16.88
N ASP A 120 12.99 10.06 -16.19
CA ASP A 120 12.55 9.95 -14.81
C ASP A 120 13.54 10.60 -13.84
N THR A 121 13.00 11.07 -12.72
CA THR A 121 13.75 11.34 -11.51
C THR A 121 13.53 10.20 -10.51
N PRO A 122 14.45 10.00 -9.55
CA PRO A 122 14.22 9.08 -8.44
C PRO A 122 12.86 9.30 -7.76
N ASP A 123 12.44 10.55 -7.61
CA ASP A 123 11.18 10.92 -6.96
C ASP A 123 9.94 10.58 -7.80
N SER A 124 9.98 10.75 -9.13
CA SER A 124 8.87 10.37 -10.01
C SER A 124 8.69 8.86 -10.04
N TYR A 125 9.79 8.12 -10.08
CA TYR A 125 9.81 6.67 -10.05
C TYR A 125 9.35 6.10 -8.69
N GLU A 126 9.85 6.66 -7.58
CA GLU A 126 9.46 6.28 -6.22
C GLU A 126 7.93 6.35 -6.03
N LYS A 127 7.30 7.42 -6.51
CA LYS A 127 5.83 7.59 -6.43
C LYS A 127 5.06 6.50 -7.17
N ARG A 128 5.59 5.96 -8.28
CA ARG A 128 4.95 4.89 -9.04
C ARG A 128 5.18 3.52 -8.43
N ILE A 129 6.37 3.29 -7.87
CA ILE A 129 6.75 1.97 -7.32
C ILE A 129 6.16 1.71 -5.94
N LYS A 130 6.14 2.70 -5.04
CA LYS A 130 5.69 2.50 -3.64
C LYS A 130 4.32 1.81 -3.53
N PRO A 131 3.28 2.21 -4.29
CA PRO A 131 2.00 1.50 -4.28
C PRO A 131 2.08 0.05 -4.76
N LEU A 132 2.97 -0.27 -5.71
CA LEU A 132 3.04 -1.59 -6.33
C LEU A 132 3.73 -2.63 -5.43
N VAL A 133 4.64 -2.19 -4.56
CA VAL A 133 5.41 -3.06 -3.67
C VAL A 133 4.90 -3.05 -2.22
N GLN A 134 3.87 -2.27 -1.91
CA GLN A 134 3.39 -2.06 -0.54
C GLN A 134 2.98 -3.37 0.17
N ALA A 135 2.42 -4.32 -0.56
CA ALA A 135 1.98 -5.61 -0.03
C ALA A 135 3.03 -6.73 -0.17
N MET A 136 4.25 -6.40 -0.63
CA MET A 136 5.32 -7.36 -0.92
C MET A 136 6.41 -7.31 0.16
N ALA A 137 7.00 -8.46 0.48
CA ALA A 137 8.19 -8.48 1.32
C ALA A 137 9.37 -7.85 0.56
N ASN A 138 10.28 -7.17 1.29
CA ASN A 138 11.44 -6.52 0.69
C ASN A 138 12.29 -7.49 -0.17
N ALA A 139 12.50 -8.71 0.33
CA ALA A 139 13.28 -9.75 -0.37
C ALA A 139 12.67 -10.14 -1.73
N ASP A 140 11.33 -10.07 -1.85
CA ASP A 140 10.62 -10.39 -3.09
C ASP A 140 10.57 -9.18 -4.03
N ALA A 141 10.51 -7.95 -3.49
CA ALA A 141 10.43 -6.72 -4.28
C ALA A 141 11.76 -6.36 -4.96
N ILE A 142 12.88 -6.48 -4.24
CA ILE A 142 14.21 -6.03 -4.69
C ILE A 142 14.62 -6.60 -6.06
N PRO A 143 14.46 -7.90 -6.36
CA PRO A 143 14.79 -8.44 -7.68
C PRO A 143 14.06 -7.76 -8.84
N TYR A 144 12.78 -7.42 -8.67
CA TYR A 144 12.02 -6.67 -9.67
C TYR A 144 12.60 -5.26 -9.83
N LEU A 145 12.86 -4.56 -8.72
CA LEU A 145 13.40 -3.21 -8.77
C LEU A 145 14.74 -3.13 -9.51
N TYR A 146 15.62 -4.12 -9.35
CA TYR A 146 16.85 -4.20 -10.14
C TYR A 146 16.57 -4.27 -11.64
N SER A 147 15.60 -5.09 -12.06
CA SER A 147 15.22 -5.22 -13.48
C SER A 147 14.61 -3.96 -14.10
N HIS A 148 14.28 -2.95 -13.29
CA HIS A 148 13.72 -1.69 -13.77
C HIS A 148 14.79 -0.66 -14.10
N VAL A 149 15.96 -0.74 -13.46
CA VAL A 149 16.98 0.30 -13.51
C VAL A 149 17.96 0.03 -14.65
N PRO A 150 18.44 1.05 -15.38
CA PRO A 150 19.52 0.86 -16.35
C PRO A 150 20.83 0.41 -15.69
N ASP A 151 21.62 -0.38 -16.43
CA ASP A 151 22.87 -1.04 -15.99
C ASP A 151 23.83 -0.10 -15.22
N ASN A 152 23.99 1.14 -15.69
CA ASN A 152 24.93 2.10 -15.11
C ASN A 152 24.55 2.51 -13.68
N LEU A 153 23.25 2.52 -13.35
CA LEU A 153 22.75 2.80 -12.01
C LEU A 153 22.68 1.51 -11.19
N GLU A 154 22.24 0.40 -11.81
CA GLU A 154 22.17 -0.91 -11.16
C GLU A 154 23.51 -1.31 -10.53
N ILE A 155 24.61 -1.21 -11.27
CA ILE A 155 25.95 -1.57 -10.77
C ILE A 155 26.27 -0.82 -9.49
N ARG A 156 25.90 0.46 -9.38
CA ARG A 156 26.19 1.30 -8.21
C ARG A 156 25.33 0.90 -7.02
N ILE A 157 24.05 0.63 -7.26
CA ILE A 157 23.12 0.16 -6.22
C ILE A 157 23.54 -1.23 -5.71
N ARG A 158 24.04 -2.11 -6.58
CA ARG A 158 24.53 -3.44 -6.19
C ARG A 158 25.72 -3.38 -5.23
N ILE A 159 26.59 -2.37 -5.32
CA ILE A 159 27.71 -2.19 -4.40
C ILE A 159 27.20 -1.92 -2.97
N ALA A 160 26.13 -1.14 -2.84
CA ALA A 160 25.53 -0.81 -1.54
C ALA A 160 24.69 -1.96 -0.95
N ALA A 161 24.30 -2.95 -1.76
CA ALA A 161 23.53 -4.13 -1.36
C ALA A 161 22.31 -3.82 -0.46
N PRO A 162 21.35 -2.98 -0.93
CA PRO A 162 20.18 -2.62 -0.14
C PRO A 162 19.31 -3.84 0.18
N VAL A 163 18.84 -3.93 1.43
CA VAL A 163 17.97 -5.00 1.94
C VAL A 163 16.52 -4.58 2.16
N THR A 164 16.21 -3.30 1.97
CA THR A 164 14.84 -2.75 2.01
C THR A 164 14.54 -1.94 0.77
N VAL A 165 13.26 -1.82 0.40
CA VAL A 165 12.83 -0.97 -0.72
C VAL A 165 13.23 0.49 -0.49
N GLU A 166 13.10 1.00 0.73
CA GLU A 166 13.50 2.38 1.05
C GLU A 166 15.02 2.58 0.89
N ALA A 167 15.84 1.61 1.32
CA ALA A 167 17.28 1.66 1.08
C ALA A 167 17.61 1.61 -0.42
N PHE A 168 16.92 0.76 -1.19
CA PHE A 168 17.09 0.70 -2.63
C PHE A 168 16.79 2.05 -3.31
N LEU A 169 15.68 2.68 -2.95
CA LEU A 169 15.27 3.98 -3.51
C LEU A 169 16.25 5.10 -3.12
N SER A 170 16.79 5.06 -1.90
CA SER A 170 17.84 5.98 -1.46
C SER A 170 19.11 5.81 -2.31
N GLU A 171 19.55 4.57 -2.53
CA GLU A 171 20.74 4.29 -3.34
C GLU A 171 20.53 4.64 -4.82
N LEU A 172 19.33 4.43 -5.36
CA LEU A 172 18.96 4.90 -6.69
C LEU A 172 19.11 6.43 -6.79
N ARG A 173 18.63 7.17 -5.78
CA ARG A 173 18.76 8.63 -5.73
C ARG A 173 20.23 9.06 -5.73
N ASN A 174 21.06 8.43 -4.89
CA ASN A 174 22.49 8.69 -4.81
C ASN A 174 23.21 8.42 -6.15
N ALA A 175 22.99 7.22 -6.72
CA ALA A 175 23.59 6.81 -7.97
C ALA A 175 23.20 7.73 -9.14
N TRP A 176 21.94 8.16 -9.17
CA TRP A 176 21.45 9.09 -10.18
C TRP A 176 22.13 10.46 -10.07
N HIS A 177 22.23 11.04 -8.88
CA HIS A 177 22.91 12.33 -8.68
C HIS A 177 24.39 12.28 -9.07
N GLU A 178 25.10 11.22 -8.71
CA GLU A 178 26.50 11.05 -9.10
C GLU A 178 26.66 10.89 -10.62
N SER A 179 25.72 10.22 -11.29
CA SER A 179 25.74 10.07 -12.75
C SER A 179 25.47 11.40 -13.47
N SER A 180 24.56 12.21 -12.95
CA SER A 180 24.26 13.56 -13.46
C SER A 180 25.46 14.50 -13.28
N ASN A 181 26.11 14.46 -12.12
CA ASN A 181 27.31 15.26 -11.84
C ASN A 181 28.47 14.93 -12.80
N ARG A 182 28.65 13.65 -13.17
CA ARG A 182 29.66 13.24 -14.17
C ARG A 182 29.33 13.77 -15.57
N ARG A 183 28.05 13.76 -15.99
CA ARG A 183 27.64 14.33 -17.29
C ARG A 183 27.95 15.83 -17.40
N THR A 184 27.84 16.58 -16.30
CA THR A 184 28.20 18.01 -16.27
C THR A 184 29.71 18.28 -16.21
N GLN A 185 30.54 17.34 -15.75
CA GLN A 185 32.01 17.51 -15.69
C GLN A 185 32.71 17.30 -17.04
N ILE A 186 32.19 16.42 -17.91
CA ILE A 186 32.80 16.10 -19.20
C ILE A 186 32.90 17.34 -20.13
N PRO A 187 31.86 18.19 -20.28
CA PRO A 187 31.96 19.40 -21.11
C PRO A 187 33.02 20.39 -20.63
N VAL A 188 33.16 20.56 -19.30
CA VAL A 188 34.10 21.52 -18.71
C VAL A 188 35.55 21.06 -18.89
N ALA A 189 35.83 19.77 -18.71
CA ALA A 189 37.16 19.21 -18.90
C ALA A 189 37.64 19.30 -20.36
N ILE A 190 36.75 19.04 -21.32
CA ILE A 190 37.05 19.17 -22.76
C ILE A 190 37.30 20.63 -23.14
N GLN A 191 36.52 21.57 -22.58
CA GLN A 191 36.69 23.00 -22.85
C GLN A 191 37.96 23.58 -22.19
N GLN A 192 38.38 23.06 -21.04
CA GLN A 192 39.65 23.43 -20.41
C GLN A 192 40.85 22.83 -21.15
N GLN A 193 40.75 21.59 -21.63
CA GLN A 193 41.81 20.97 -22.44
C GLN A 193 41.98 21.67 -23.78
N SER A 194 40.89 22.06 -24.45
CA SER A 194 40.97 22.80 -25.71
C SER A 194 41.55 24.21 -25.52
N LYS A 195 41.19 24.89 -24.44
CA LYS A 195 41.76 26.21 -24.10
C LYS A 195 43.26 26.13 -23.77
N ALA A 196 43.67 25.13 -22.99
CA ALA A 196 45.09 24.91 -22.67
C ALA A 196 45.93 24.49 -23.89
N ALA A 197 45.34 23.78 -24.86
CA ALA A 197 46.01 23.43 -26.10
C ALA A 197 46.22 24.66 -27.02
N LEU A 198 45.26 25.59 -27.04
CA LEU A 198 45.35 26.84 -27.81
C LEU A 198 46.39 27.81 -27.22
N GLU A 199 46.49 27.92 -25.89
CA GLU A 199 47.51 28.75 -25.24
C GLU A 199 48.92 28.23 -25.52
N LYS A 200 49.13 26.90 -25.49
CA LYS A 200 50.44 26.30 -25.83
C LYS A 200 50.86 26.48 -27.29
N LEU A 201 49.92 26.70 -28.21
CA LEU A 201 50.22 26.99 -29.60
C LEU A 201 50.60 28.47 -29.82
N ALA A 202 50.13 29.37 -28.94
CA ALA A 202 50.47 30.79 -29.01
C ALA A 202 51.90 31.09 -28.50
N ASP A 203 52.45 30.26 -27.61
CA ASP A 203 53.82 30.39 -27.10
C ASP A 203 54.92 29.89 -28.06
N ILE A 204 54.55 29.36 -29.24
CA ILE A 204 55.49 28.81 -30.24
C ILE A 204 55.61 29.71 -31.50
N ALA A 205 54.86 30.82 -31.56
CA ALA A 205 54.91 31.80 -32.65
C ALA A 205 55.65 33.09 -32.22
#